data_AF-A0A852TBU6-F1
#
_entry.id   AF-A0A852TBU6-F1
#
_cell.length_a   1.000
_cell.length_b   1.000
_cell.length_c   1.000
_cell.angle_alpha   90.00
_cell.angle_beta   90.00
_cell.angle_gamma   90.00
#
_symmetry.space_group_name_H-M   'P 1'
#
loop_
_entity.id
_entity.type
_entity.pdbx_description
1 polymer ?
#
loop_
_entity_poly.entity_id
_entity_poly.type
_entity_poly.pdbx_seq_one_letter_code
_entity_poly.pdbx_strand_id
1 'polypeptide(L)' 'MRNNDEKKRQKLINKLIFLNVYTKEDQQLYKLPLSKLQFEFRRYKLQNHPHGEFGSIQWV' A
#
# COMPACT_ATOMS: atom_id res chain seq x y z
N MET A 1 -19.77 6.47 13.66
CA MET A 1 -18.55 6.74 12.85
C MET A 1 -17.55 5.57 12.92
N ARG A 2 -17.95 4.33 12.56
CA ARG A 2 -17.06 3.14 12.57
C ARG A 2 -17.08 2.34 11.26
N ASN A 3 -18.18 2.44 10.50
CA ASN A 3 -18.35 1.73 9.23
C ASN A 3 -17.48 2.26 8.06
N ASN A 4 -16.94 3.48 8.17
CA ASN A 4 -16.18 4.08 7.06
C ASN A 4 -14.73 3.55 7.03
N ASP A 5 -14.13 3.35 8.21
CA ASP A 5 -12.78 2.82 8.36
C ASP A 5 -12.68 1.37 7.91
N GLU A 6 -13.70 0.57 8.20
CA GLU A 6 -13.74 -0.84 7.77
C GLU A 6 -13.87 -0.96 6.23
N LYS A 7 -14.69 -0.11 5.60
CA LYS A 7 -14.78 -0.01 4.14
C LYS A 7 -13.46 0.44 3.51
N LYS A 8 -12.77 1.41 4.10
CA LYS A 8 -11.43 1.84 3.65
C LYS A 8 -10.41 0.73 3.79
N ARG A 9 -10.46 -0.02 4.89
CA ARG A 9 -9.59 -1.15 5.18
C ARG A 9 -9.75 -2.26 4.13
N GLN A 10 -10.97 -2.69 3.85
CA GLN A 10 -11.24 -3.69 2.81
C GLN A 10 -10.76 -3.24 1.42
N LYS A 11 -10.97 -1.97 1.05
CA LYS A 11 -10.45 -1.41 -0.22
C LYS A 11 -8.92 -1.49 -0.30
N LEU A 12 -8.22 -1.18 0.79
CA LEU A 12 -6.76 -1.26 0.86
C LEU A 12 -6.25 -2.70 0.76
N ILE A 13 -6.88 -3.63 1.49
CA ILE A 13 -6.57 -5.06 1.42
C ILE A 13 -6.71 -5.57 -0.02
N ASN A 14 -7.85 -5.29 -0.67
CA ASN A 14 -8.06 -5.70 -2.06
C ASN A 14 -7.02 -5.10 -3.01
N LYS A 15 -6.64 -3.84 -2.84
CA LYS A 15 -5.56 -3.21 -3.63
C LYS A 15 -4.22 -3.91 -3.42
N LEU A 16 -3.87 -4.24 -2.18
CA LEU A 16 -2.60 -4.91 -1.88
C LEU A 16 -2.53 -6.32 -2.47
N ILE A 17 -3.64 -7.07 -2.45
CA ILE A 17 -3.76 -8.38 -3.10
C ILE A 17 -3.67 -8.23 -4.63
N PHE A 18 -4.40 -7.26 -5.20
CA PHE A 18 -4.38 -6.99 -6.65
C PHE A 18 -2.99 -6.64 -7.17
N LEU A 19 -2.24 -5.86 -6.38
CA LEU A 19 -0.85 -5.49 -6.67
C LEU A 19 0.16 -6.62 -6.38
N ASN A 20 -0.31 -7.81 -6.02
CA ASN A 20 0.51 -8.97 -5.66
C ASN A 20 1.52 -8.71 -4.53
N VAL A 21 1.27 -7.68 -3.69
CA VAL A 21 2.12 -7.37 -2.52
C VAL A 21 1.93 -8.43 -1.43
N TYR A 22 0.69 -8.93 -1.33
CA TYR A 22 0.29 -9.97 -0.41
C TYR A 22 -0.57 -10.99 -1.14
N THR A 23 -0.40 -12.26 -0.80
CA THR A 23 -1.25 -13.35 -1.28
C THR A 23 -2.62 -13.31 -0.58
N LYS A 24 -3.70 -13.68 -1.29
CA LYS A 24 -5.05 -13.73 -0.69
C LYS A 24 -5.14 -14.71 0.49
N GLU A 25 -4.27 -15.72 0.48
CA GLU A 25 -4.17 -16.75 1.53
C GLU A 25 -3.47 -16.23 2.79
N ASP A 26 -2.80 -15.07 2.71
CA ASP A 26 -2.14 -14.46 3.84
C ASP A 26 -3.17 -13.87 4.80
N GLN A 27 -3.62 -14.68 5.75
CA GLN A 27 -4.57 -14.28 6.78
C GLN A 27 -4.03 -13.15 7.67
N GLN A 28 -2.72 -12.88 7.66
CA GLN A 28 -2.14 -11.80 8.44
C GLN A 28 -2.56 -10.43 7.88
N LEU A 29 -2.77 -10.32 6.57
CA LEU A 29 -3.27 -9.11 5.91
C LEU A 29 -4.61 -8.62 6.51
N TYR A 30 -5.53 -9.54 6.82
CA TYR A 30 -6.81 -9.25 7.46
C TYR A 30 -6.71 -8.98 8.96
N LYS A 31 -5.55 -9.24 9.58
CA LYS A 31 -5.25 -8.87 10.96
C LYS A 31 -4.53 -7.52 11.06
N LEU A 32 -4.02 -6.98 9.95
CA LEU A 32 -3.32 -5.70 9.95
C LEU A 32 -4.25 -4.51 10.23
N PRO A 33 -3.81 -3.53 11.03
CA PRO A 33 -4.54 -2.29 11.24
C PRO A 33 -4.47 -1.40 9.99
N LEU A 34 -5.42 -0.48 9.85
CA LEU A 34 -5.53 0.43 8.71
C LEU A 34 -4.23 1.22 8.45
N SER A 35 -3.56 1.69 9.51
CA SER A 35 -2.29 2.42 9.39
C SER A 35 -1.18 1.57 8.76
N LYS A 36 -1.12 0.28 9.09
CA LYS A 36 -0.13 -0.63 8.51
C LYS A 36 -0.42 -0.91 7.05
N LEU A 37 -1.69 -1.17 6.70
CA LEU A 37 -2.11 -1.36 5.31
C LEU A 37 -1.77 -0.14 4.43
N GLN A 38 -1.99 1.08 4.95
CA GLN A 38 -1.62 2.32 4.25
C GLN A 38 -0.11 2.47 4.08
N PHE A 39 0.67 2.12 5.12
CA PHE A 39 2.12 2.15 5.06
C PHE A 39 2.67 1.20 3.99
N GLU A 40 2.21 -0.05 3.96
CA GLU A 40 2.62 -1.04 2.96
C GLU A 40 2.24 -0.60 1.55
N PHE A 41 1.05 -0.05 1.35
CA PHE A 41 0.62 0.48 0.06
C PHE A 41 1.50 1.66 -0.40
N ARG A 42 1.85 2.58 0.51
CA ARG A 42 2.75 3.71 0.23
C ARG A 42 4.16 3.23 -0.07
N ARG A 43 4.68 2.27 0.70
CA ARG A 43 6.00 1.68 0.52
C ARG A 43 6.08 0.94 -0.82
N TYR A 44 5.06 0.15 -1.17
CA TYR A 44 4.96 -0.49 -2.48
C TYR A 44 4.97 0.55 -3.60
N LYS A 45 4.17 1.62 -3.47
CA LYS A 45 4.13 2.73 -4.45
C LYS A 45 5.47 3.43 -4.61
N LEU A 46 6.24 3.60 -3.53
CA LEU A 46 7.59 4.18 -3.57
C LEU A 46 8.61 3.25 -4.23
N GLN A 47 8.60 1.96 -3.86
CA GLN A 47 9.53 0.96 -4.40
C GLN A 47 9.27 0.64 -5.88
N ASN A 48 7.99 0.67 -6.31
CA ASN A 48 7.60 0.45 -7.71
C ASN A 48 7.48 1.76 -8.49
N HIS A 49 7.80 2.91 -7.87
CA HIS A 49 7.96 4.14 -8.63
C HIS A 49 9.32 4.10 -9.30
N PRO A 50 9.40 4.14 -10.64
CA PRO A 50 10.67 4.16 -11.34
C PRO A 50 11.51 5.41 -11.00
N HIS A 51 10.91 6.44 -10.40
CA HIS A 51 11.61 7.64 -9.94
C HIS A 51 11.04 8.10 -8.59
N GLY A 52 11.75 7.73 -7.53
CA GLY A 52 11.63 8.35 -6.21
C GLY A 52 12.49 9.60 -6.09
N GLU A 53 13.80 9.55 -6.38
CA GLU A 53 14.72 10.67 -6.12
C GLU A 53 16.01 10.70 -7.00
N PHE A 54 15.98 10.37 -8.29
CA PHE A 54 17.18 10.53 -9.17
C PHE A 54 16.84 11.16 -10.53
N GLY A 55 16.01 12.20 -10.53
CA GLY A 55 15.52 12.84 -11.75
C GLY A 55 15.66 14.35 -11.82
N SER A 56 16.42 14.99 -10.94
CA SER A 56 16.82 16.39 -11.13
C SER A 56 18.28 16.39 -11.56
N ILE A 57 18.51 16.28 -12.87
CA ILE A 57 19.81 16.63 -13.45
C ILE A 57 20.02 18.11 -13.14
N GLN A 58 20.93 18.44 -12.23
CA GLN A 58 21.43 19.81 -12.12
C GLN A 58 22.28 20.07 -13.37
N TRP A 59 21.78 20.93 -14.26
CA TRP A 59 22.62 21.52 -15.29
C TRP A 59 23.63 22.43 -14.59
N VAL A 60 24.91 22.14 -14.81
CA VAL A 60 26.07 23.00 -14.49
C VAL A 60 25.93 24.36 -15.16
#